data_AF-A0A356P531-F1
#
_entry.id   AF-A0A356P531-F1
#
_cell.length_a   1.000
_cell.length_b   1.000
_cell.length_c   1.000
_cell.angle_alpha   90.00
_cell.angle_beta   90.00
_cell.angle_gamma   90.00
#
_symmetry.space_group_name_H-M   'P 1'
#
loop_
_entity.id
_entity.type
_entity.pdbx_description
1 polymer ?
#
loop_
_entity_poly.entity_id
_entity_poly.type
_entity_poly.pdbx_seq_one_letter_code
_entity_poly.pdbx_strand_id
1 'polypeptide(L)'
;YKRQGEGWFLTGEMVELIRSGVNNIVCLQPFACLPNHITGKGMFREIRRSYPSANIVPIDYDPGASEVNQLNRIKLMLSVAMENLQKKMDQPIGTKETFNHVLVDNNLAMMTLDPKLRECKIDS
;
A
#
# COMPACT_ATOMS: atom_id res chain seq x y z
N TYR A 1 -17.38 -23.01 1.96
CA TYR A 1 -16.20 -23.56 2.68
C TYR A 1 -15.00 -22.64 2.45
N LYS A 2 -14.40 -22.14 3.53
CA LYS A 2 -13.30 -21.15 3.51
C LYS A 2 -12.14 -21.63 2.63
N ARG A 3 -11.76 -20.84 1.62
CA ARG A 3 -10.58 -21.06 0.78
C ARG A 3 -9.34 -20.62 1.55
N GLN A 4 -8.71 -21.56 2.25
CA GLN A 4 -7.38 -21.35 2.80
C GLN A 4 -6.40 -21.42 1.63
N GLY A 5 -6.03 -20.25 1.10
CA GLY A 5 -5.21 -20.13 -0.13
C GLY A 5 -5.18 -18.72 -0.71
N GLU A 6 -6.12 -17.85 -0.33
CA GLU A 6 -6.21 -16.45 -0.82
C GLU A 6 -5.46 -15.45 0.10
N GLY A 7 -4.64 -15.93 1.05
CA GLY A 7 -3.94 -15.05 2.01
C GLY A 7 -2.96 -14.05 1.38
N TRP A 8 -2.48 -14.34 0.16
CA TRP A 8 -1.64 -13.43 -0.63
C TRP A 8 -2.43 -12.24 -1.20
N PHE A 9 -3.75 -12.38 -1.37
CA PHE A 9 -4.61 -11.34 -1.96
C PHE A 9 -4.59 -10.06 -1.11
N LEU A 10 -4.71 -10.21 0.22
CA LEU A 10 -4.66 -9.09 1.16
C LEU A 10 -3.34 -8.30 1.04
N THR A 11 -2.21 -9.00 0.91
CA THR A 11 -0.91 -8.35 0.72
C THR A 11 -0.81 -7.68 -0.66
N GLY A 12 -1.36 -8.31 -1.70
CA GLY A 12 -1.46 -7.71 -3.04
C GLY A 12 -2.22 -6.39 -3.04
N GLU A 13 -3.42 -6.37 -2.44
CA GLU A 13 -4.24 -5.16 -2.32
C GLU A 13 -3.54 -4.05 -1.53
N MET A 14 -2.86 -4.39 -0.43
CA MET A 14 -2.06 -3.43 0.33
C MET A 14 -0.96 -2.81 -0.51
N VAL A 15 -0.25 -3.61 -1.31
CA VAL A 15 0.82 -3.13 -2.18
C VAL A 15 0.24 -2.24 -3.29
N GLU A 16 -0.89 -2.61 -3.87
CA GLU A 16 -1.56 -1.80 -4.90
C GLU A 16 -1.98 -0.43 -4.36
N LEU A 17 -2.58 -0.38 -3.17
CA LEU A 17 -2.92 0.86 -2.47
C LEU A 17 -1.69 1.73 -2.18
N ILE A 18 -0.59 1.12 -1.73
CA ILE A 18 0.67 1.85 -1.50
C ILE A 18 1.19 2.45 -2.81
N ARG A 19 1.14 1.68 -3.91
CA ARG A 19 1.55 2.16 -5.23
C ARG A 19 0.63 3.25 -5.79
N SER A 20 -0.65 3.28 -5.40
CA SER A 20 -1.57 4.36 -5.72
C SER A 20 -1.40 5.59 -4.80
N GLY A 21 -0.41 5.61 -3.91
CA GLY A 21 -0.09 6.73 -3.03
C GLY A 21 -0.69 6.67 -1.62
N VAL A 22 -1.43 5.61 -1.29
CA VAL A 22 -2.02 5.42 0.04
C VAL A 22 -0.97 4.83 0.98
N ASN A 23 -0.37 5.71 1.79
CA ASN A 23 0.70 5.33 2.70
C ASN A 23 0.21 4.88 4.09
N ASN A 24 -1.06 5.13 4.45
CA ASN A 24 -1.61 4.78 5.76
C ASN A 24 -2.74 3.76 5.58
N ILE A 25 -2.60 2.57 6.18
CA ILE A 25 -3.55 1.46 6.01
C ILE A 25 -3.98 0.95 7.39
N VAL A 26 -5.29 0.94 7.64
CA VAL A 26 -5.89 0.33 8.84
C VAL A 26 -6.47 -1.03 8.47
N CYS A 27 -6.06 -2.08 9.19
CA CYS A 27 -6.56 -3.43 9.00
C CYS A 27 -7.50 -3.77 10.15
N LEU A 28 -8.81 -3.78 9.88
CA LEU A 28 -9.82 -4.22 10.86
C LEU A 28 -10.02 -5.73 10.76
N GLN A 29 -9.79 -6.44 11.84
CA GLN A 29 -9.73 -7.90 11.82
C GLN A 29 -10.46 -8.48 13.03
N PRO A 30 -11.17 -9.61 12.88
CA PRO A 30 -11.80 -10.27 14.02
C PRO A 30 -10.76 -10.89 14.94
N PHE A 31 -11.05 -10.92 16.24
CA PHE A 31 -10.21 -11.56 17.24
C PHE A 31 -9.91 -13.03 16.90
N ALA A 32 -8.70 -13.49 17.22
CA ALA A 32 -8.23 -14.86 16.99
C ALA A 32 -8.27 -15.35 15.52
N CYS A 33 -8.26 -14.44 14.54
CA CYS A 33 -8.19 -14.79 13.12
C CYS A 33 -6.79 -15.36 12.76
N LEU A 34 -6.72 -16.65 12.41
CA LEU A 34 -5.51 -17.33 11.93
C LEU A 34 -4.78 -16.60 10.78
N PRO A 35 -5.49 -16.06 9.75
CA PRO A 35 -4.89 -15.17 8.75
C PRO A 35 -4.12 -13.99 9.36
N ASN A 36 -4.60 -13.43 10.47
CA ASN A 36 -3.96 -12.30 11.12
C ASN A 36 -2.73 -12.71 11.94
N HIS A 37 -2.79 -13.89 12.55
CA HIS A 37 -1.72 -14.45 13.37
C HIS A 37 -0.55 -14.98 12.53
N ILE A 38 -0.83 -15.74 11.45
CA ILE A 38 0.18 -16.43 10.64
C ILE A 38 0.61 -15.58 9.42
N THR A 39 -0.34 -14.99 8.69
CA THR A 39 -0.04 -14.25 7.45
C THR A 39 0.17 -12.75 7.70
N GLY A 40 -0.62 -12.13 8.59
CA GLY A 40 -0.59 -10.69 8.86
C GLY A 40 0.73 -10.16 9.40
N LYS A 41 1.15 -10.62 10.60
CA LYS A 41 2.38 -10.10 11.25
C LYS A 41 3.66 -10.30 10.41
N GLY A 42 3.77 -11.44 9.72
CA GLY A 42 4.91 -11.73 8.84
C GLY A 42 4.96 -10.81 7.62
N MET A 43 3.83 -10.68 6.91
CA MET A 43 3.75 -9.86 5.71
C MET A 43 3.88 -8.37 5.99
N PHE A 44 3.28 -7.86 7.08
CA PHE A 44 3.40 -6.44 7.41
C PHE A 44 4.84 -6.00 7.64
N ARG A 45 5.70 -6.89 8.15
CA ARG A 45 7.12 -6.59 8.32
C ARG A 45 7.82 -6.43 6.98
N GLU A 46 7.56 -7.33 6.04
CA GLU A 46 8.17 -7.26 4.71
C GLU A 46 7.63 -6.08 3.90
N ILE A 47 6.33 -5.79 3.96
CA ILE A 47 5.76 -4.60 3.30
C ILE A 47 6.42 -3.33 3.82
N ARG A 48 6.58 -3.18 5.15
CA ARG A 48 7.27 -2.00 5.72
C ARG A 48 8.75 -1.92 5.34
N ARG A 49 9.40 -3.06 5.09
CA ARG A 49 10.78 -3.11 4.59
C ARG A 49 10.87 -2.67 3.14
N SER A 50 9.96 -3.12 2.29
CA SER A 50 9.91 -2.76 0.86
C SER A 50 9.37 -1.35 0.64
N TYR A 51 8.49 -0.87 1.52
CA TYR A 51 7.83 0.43 1.45
C TYR A 51 7.97 1.16 2.79
N PRO A 52 9.08 1.88 3.03
CA PRO A 52 9.35 2.54 4.32
C PRO A 52 8.33 3.63 4.70
N SER A 53 7.64 4.21 3.71
CA SER A 53 6.57 5.18 3.94
C SER A 53 5.25 4.56 4.39
N ALA A 54 5.12 3.23 4.35
CA ALA A 54 3.88 2.53 4.68
C ALA A 54 3.68 2.45 6.21
N ASN A 55 2.62 3.09 6.67
CA ASN A 55 2.11 3.07 8.04
C ASN A 55 0.89 2.15 8.13
N ILE A 56 1.15 0.88 8.40
CA ILE A 56 0.12 -0.17 8.48
C ILE A 56 -0.21 -0.44 9.96
N VAL A 57 -1.48 -0.40 10.34
CA VAL A 57 -1.91 -0.64 11.73
C VAL A 57 -3.03 -1.70 11.79
N PRO A 58 -2.77 -2.86 12.40
CA PRO A 58 -3.82 -3.84 12.67
C PRO A 58 -4.62 -3.48 13.92
N ILE A 59 -5.93 -3.67 13.84
CA ILE A 59 -6.89 -3.45 14.93
C ILE A 59 -7.75 -4.70 15.03
N ASP A 60 -7.65 -5.36 16.19
CA ASP A 60 -8.47 -6.51 16.51
C ASP A 60 -9.80 -6.04 17.11
N TYR A 61 -10.90 -6.44 16.48
CA TYR A 61 -12.24 -6.31 17.03
C TYR A 61 -12.54 -7.57 17.86
N ASP A 62 -12.53 -7.38 19.18
CA ASP A 62 -12.91 -8.37 20.18
C ASP A 62 -14.03 -7.76 21.05
N PRO A 63 -15.22 -8.38 21.14
CA PRO A 63 -16.27 -7.92 22.06
C PRO A 63 -15.82 -7.92 23.53
N GLY A 64 -14.79 -8.70 23.89
CA GLY A 64 -14.17 -8.69 25.22
C GLY A 64 -13.09 -7.64 25.44
N ALA A 65 -12.60 -6.99 24.39
CA ALA A 65 -11.56 -5.96 24.51
C ALA A 65 -12.17 -4.57 24.67
N SER A 66 -11.51 -3.71 25.45
CA SER A 66 -11.94 -2.33 25.62
C SER A 66 -11.88 -1.56 24.29
N GLU A 67 -12.94 -0.81 23.99
CA GLU A 67 -13.02 0.15 22.88
C GLU A 67 -11.82 1.12 22.89
N VAL A 68 -11.33 1.47 24.08
CA VAL A 68 -10.18 2.35 24.27
C VAL A 68 -8.93 1.81 23.58
N ASN A 69 -8.71 0.49 23.54
CA ASN A 69 -7.57 -0.10 22.86
C ASN A 69 -7.64 0.13 21.34
N GLN A 70 -8.82 -0.01 20.75
CA GLN A 70 -9.04 0.23 19.32
C GLN A 70 -8.82 1.71 18.98
N LEU A 71 -9.42 2.61 19.78
CA LEU A 71 -9.27 4.06 19.62
C LEU A 71 -7.81 4.50 19.76
N ASN A 72 -7.06 3.94 20.71
CA ASN A 72 -5.65 4.29 20.90
C ASN A 72 -4.79 3.90 19.69
N ARG A 73 -5.06 2.74 19.07
CA ARG A 73 -4.35 2.32 17.85
C ARG A 73 -4.61 3.27 16.69
N ILE A 74 -5.86 3.70 16.52
CA ILE A 74 -6.25 4.68 15.48
C ILE A 74 -5.59 6.03 15.76
N LYS A 75 -5.67 6.52 17.00
CA LYS A 75 -5.07 7.80 17.41
C LYS A 75 -3.56 7.82 17.15
N LEU A 76 -2.86 6.77 17.58
CA LEU A 76 -1.41 6.65 17.36
C LEU A 76 -1.08 6.59 15.86
N MET A 77 -1.86 5.86 15.06
CA MET A 77 -1.69 5.83 13.61
C MET A 77 -1.82 7.23 13.01
N LEU A 78 -2.88 7.96 13.37
CA LEU A 78 -3.15 9.31 12.88
C LEU A 78 -2.07 10.30 13.30
N SER A 79 -1.56 10.22 14.52
CA SER A 79 -0.44 11.06 14.98
C SER A 79 0.80 10.88 14.11
N VAL A 80 1.16 9.63 13.78
CA VAL A 80 2.28 9.33 12.86
C VAL A 80 1.98 9.83 11.44
N ALA A 81 0.73 9.67 10.96
CA ALA A 81 0.32 10.15 9.65
C ALA A 81 0.43 11.68 9.53
N MET A 82 0.00 12.42 10.56
CA MET A 82 0.09 13.87 10.63
C MET A 82 1.54 14.35 10.71
N GLU A 83 2.38 13.70 11.51
CA GLU A 83 3.81 14.01 11.60
C GLU A 83 4.52 13.83 10.24
N ASN A 84 4.20 12.74 9.53
CA ASN A 84 4.73 12.48 8.19
C ASN A 84 4.24 13.50 7.16
N LEU A 85 3.01 14.01 7.29
CA LEU A 85 2.48 15.06 6.44
C LEU A 85 3.22 16.39 6.67
N GLN A 86 3.42 16.77 7.93
CA GLN A 86 4.17 17.97 8.30
C GLN A 86 5.60 17.91 7.75
N LYS A 87 6.30 16.79 7.95
CA LYS A 87 7.65 16.57 7.39
C LYS A 87 7.71 16.71 5.88
N LYS A 88 6.65 16.33 5.14
CA LYS A 88 6.57 16.52 3.69
C LYS A 88 6.38 18.00 3.31
N MET A 89 5.61 18.75 4.08
CA MET A 89 5.39 20.18 3.87
C MET A 89 6.64 21.02 4.19
N ASP A 90 7.44 20.58 5.17
CA ASP A 90 8.66 21.25 5.60
C ASP A 90 9.88 20.95 4.69
N GLN A 91 9.76 20.01 3.75
CA GLN A 91 10.81 19.80 2.75
C GLN A 91 10.89 21.03 1.84
N PRO A 92 12.10 21.57 1.57
CA PRO A 92 12.26 22.66 0.63
C PRO A 92 11.71 22.24 -0.74
N ILE A 93 10.85 23.07 -1.32
CA ILE A 93 10.29 22.86 -2.67
C ILE A 93 11.47 22.81 -3.64
N GLY A 94 11.87 21.60 -4.01
CA GLY A 94 12.94 21.32 -4.96
C GLY A 94 12.62 21.93 -6.32
N THR A 95 13.48 22.85 -6.71
CA THR A 95 13.58 23.61 -7.96
C THR A 95 13.31 22.77 -9.22
N LYS A 96 12.57 23.34 -10.19
CA LYS A 96 12.46 23.14 -11.67
C LYS A 96 12.90 21.82 -12.38
N GLU A 97 13.75 20.97 -11.83
CA GLU A 97 14.28 19.75 -12.46
C GLU A 97 13.23 18.64 -12.63
N THR A 98 12.26 18.53 -11.72
CA THR A 98 11.19 17.51 -11.80
C THR A 98 10.29 17.70 -13.01
N PHE A 99 10.11 18.93 -13.51
CA PHE A 99 9.32 19.19 -14.71
C PHE A 99 10.01 18.70 -16.00
N ASN A 100 11.35 18.70 -16.05
CA ASN A 100 12.08 18.25 -17.23
C ASN A 100 12.08 16.72 -17.37
N HIS A 101 12.13 15.95 -16.28
CA HIS A 101 12.10 14.49 -16.35
C HIS A 101 10.75 13.97 -16.90
N VAL A 102 9.63 14.58 -16.50
CA VAL A 102 8.29 14.20 -16.97
C VAL A 102 8.11 14.46 -18.47
N LEU A 103 8.76 15.48 -19.04
CA LEU A 103 8.70 15.77 -20.48
C LEU A 103 9.55 14.80 -21.32
N VAL A 104 10.64 14.27 -20.77
CA VAL A 104 11.50 13.30 -21.47
C VAL A 104 10.84 11.92 -21.52
N ASP A 105 10.22 11.48 -20.43
CA ASP A 105 9.55 10.17 -20.35
C ASP A 105 8.32 10.09 -21.29
N ASN A 106 7.57 11.19 -21.43
CA ASN A 106 6.41 11.23 -22.32
C ASN A 106 6.77 11.24 -23.81
N ASN A 107 8.01 11.62 -24.18
CA ASN A 107 8.48 11.56 -25.57
C ASN A 107 9.11 10.20 -25.94
N LEU A 108 9.49 9.36 -24.96
CA LEU A 108 10.07 8.04 -25.22
C LEU A 108 9.01 6.92 -25.34
N ALA A 109 7.84 7.10 -24.71
CA ALA A 109 6.74 6.13 -24.74
C ALA A 109 6.09 5.95 -26.13
N MET A 110 6.42 6.78 -27.13
CA MET A 110 5.83 6.70 -28.47
C MET A 110 6.68 5.92 -29.50
N MET A 111 7.82 5.33 -29.13
CA MET A 111 8.72 4.68 -30.09
C MET A 111 9.15 3.23 -29.78
N THR A 112 8.58 2.56 -28.79
CA THR A 112 8.89 1.13 -28.52
C THR A 112 7.64 0.24 -28.45
N LEU A 113 6.83 0.30 -29.52
CA LEU A 113 5.90 -0.78 -29.84
C LEU A 113 6.68 -1.94 -30.47
N ASP A 114 6.74 -3.04 -29.73
CA ASP A 114 7.39 -4.31 -30.09
C ASP A 114 6.95 -4.77 -31.51
N PRO A 115 7.88 -4.95 -32.47
CA PRO A 115 7.55 -5.34 -33.84
C PRO A 115 6.82 -6.69 -33.97
N LYS A 116 6.82 -7.52 -32.92
CA LYS A 116 6.23 -8.88 -32.95
C LYS A 116 4.73 -8.96 -32.70
N LEU A 117 4.04 -7.87 -32.36
CA LEU A 117 2.57 -7.90 -32.17
C LEU A 117 1.74 -7.71 -33.46
N ARG A 118 2.38 -7.60 -34.63
CA ARG A 118 1.72 -7.19 -35.88
C ARG A 118 1.03 -8.31 -36.68
N GLU A 119 1.02 -9.56 -36.19
CA GLU A 119 0.49 -10.71 -36.95
C GLU A 119 -0.60 -11.53 -36.27
N CYS A 120 -1.23 -11.05 -35.20
CA CYS A 120 -2.45 -11.71 -34.72
C CYS A 120 -3.63 -11.33 -35.64
N LYS A 121 -3.74 -12.02 -36.79
CA LYS A 121 -4.91 -12.00 -37.66
C LYS A 121 -6.14 -12.46 -36.86
N ILE A 122 -7.16 -11.61 -36.86
CA ILE A 122 -8.51 -11.96 -36.42
C ILE A 122 -9.14 -12.69 -37.61
N ASP A 123 -9.13 -14.02 -37.57
CA ASP A 123 -9.96 -14.82 -38.48
C ASP A 123 -11.40 -14.86 -37.93
N SER A 124 -12.34 -14.66 -38.85
CA SER A 124 -13.79 -14.45 -38.65
C SER A 124 -14.56 -15.69 -38.22
#